data_AF-A0A1B7LWT4-F1
#
_entry.id   AF-A0A1B7LWT4-F1
#
_cell.length_a   1.000
_cell.length_b   1.000
_cell.length_c   1.000
_cell.angle_alpha   90.00
_cell.angle_beta   90.00
_cell.angle_gamma   90.00
#
_symmetry.space_group_name_H-M   'P 1'
#
loop_
_entity.id
_entity.type
_entity.pdbx_description
1 polymer ?
#
loop_
_entity_poly.entity_id
_entity_poly.type
_entity_poly.pdbx_seq_one_letter_code
_entity_poly.pdbx_strand_id
1 'polypeptide(L)'
;METHTPGPAQLLFQSGDNDSAAFAALYDLTSPQVFGMLTALFPAEDDALQATTDAYVTLWRQAPHFTFDFNVDHADELARDRTVVAWINSIAQQTGRYHRPDATSEGDVDRMRAIAARLSELEPLTQAQALALTTVWLGGRTVEEAAVELDVALPTLKSRLRDAAVRLTRHYLSEITGSTSADSDPLLATRVTGTLSSSGGQTAAFSDDVETDLHVGLGTELATLNALQALDDDNAVAVEAWINRQDREIAAQLRARTALFQRMLTWAYRRVAAHPPANLLDSVLEQLPEQNVGIGFIETVDEYEVEEDPDQQRRSRAMFIVVGAVLIIAVIVAVIFLNTGDQRIRSAVDNADDQTSVSATMDGASVTGHFSTEEDVAYLSFSDVTELEEDQRYQVWLFEEPGGSVVSVGTYTAQQLENGEVQFRGVNNYELLWITVEPETGSETPSSTALVEMPLEQ
;
A
#
# COMPACT_ATOMS: atom_id res chain seq x y z
N MET A 1 -6.09 38.08 10.58
CA MET A 1 -5.59 36.72 10.81
C MET A 1 -5.95 35.98 9.54
N GLU A 2 -5.00 35.82 8.62
CA GLU A 2 -5.25 35.08 7.39
C GLU A 2 -5.48 33.62 7.80
N THR A 3 -6.71 33.13 7.62
CA THR A 3 -7.03 31.72 7.82
C THR A 3 -6.44 30.96 6.64
N HIS A 4 -5.21 30.47 6.80
CA HIS A 4 -4.59 29.58 5.83
C HIS A 4 -5.44 28.30 5.76
N THR A 5 -5.93 27.98 4.56
CA THR A 5 -6.71 26.74 4.36
C THR A 5 -5.75 25.56 4.50
N PRO A 6 -6.04 24.58 5.36
CA PRO A 6 -5.13 23.44 5.59
C PRO A 6 -4.91 22.67 4.28
N GLY A 7 -3.64 22.34 4.00
CA GLY A 7 -3.26 21.51 2.86
C GLY A 7 -3.53 20.01 3.10
N PRO A 8 -3.49 19.18 2.03
CA PRO A 8 -3.68 17.74 2.11
C PRO A 8 -2.89 17.04 3.23
N ALA A 9 -1.64 17.42 3.48
CA ALA A 9 -0.84 16.79 4.51
C ALA A 9 -1.38 17.03 5.92
N GLN A 10 -1.79 18.27 6.20
CA GLN A 10 -2.39 18.59 7.50
C GLN A 10 -3.73 17.87 7.70
N LEU A 11 -4.57 17.86 6.66
CA LEU A 11 -5.88 17.20 6.71
C LEU A 11 -5.74 15.68 6.89
N LEU A 12 -4.73 15.06 6.27
CA LEU A 12 -4.46 13.64 6.46
C LEU A 12 -4.08 13.30 7.90
N PHE A 13 -3.18 14.08 8.53
CA PHE A 13 -2.82 13.84 9.92
C PHE A 13 -4.02 13.98 10.86
N GLN A 14 -4.84 15.01 10.65
CA GLN A 14 -6.08 15.18 11.42
C GLN A 14 -7.05 14.00 11.20
N SER A 15 -7.15 13.49 9.97
CA SER A 15 -7.93 12.29 9.67
C SER A 15 -7.41 11.07 10.44
N GLY A 16 -6.08 10.92 10.57
CA GLY A 16 -5.43 9.89 11.37
C GLY A 16 -5.72 9.98 12.88
N ASP A 17 -6.12 11.16 13.37
CA ASP A 17 -6.60 11.40 14.73
C ASP A 17 -8.13 11.20 14.86
N ASN A 18 -8.78 10.57 13.88
CA ASN A 18 -10.23 10.36 13.75
C ASN A 18 -11.06 11.64 13.51
N ASP A 19 -10.49 12.69 12.92
CA ASP A 19 -11.26 13.87 12.49
C ASP A 19 -11.93 13.65 11.12
N SER A 20 -13.22 13.32 11.15
CA SER A 20 -14.03 13.12 9.94
C SER A 20 -14.26 14.39 9.11
N ALA A 21 -14.25 15.56 9.72
CA ALA A 21 -14.41 16.82 9.01
C ALA A 21 -13.13 17.14 8.22
N ALA A 22 -11.96 16.88 8.81
CA ALA A 22 -10.69 16.95 8.10
C ALA A 22 -10.63 15.94 6.95
N PHE A 23 -11.14 14.73 7.17
CA PHE A 23 -11.21 13.71 6.13
C PHE A 23 -12.15 14.08 4.97
N ALA A 24 -13.32 14.64 5.27
CA ALA A 24 -14.24 15.16 4.25
C ALA A 24 -13.60 16.29 3.43
N ALA A 25 -12.87 17.21 4.07
CA ALA A 25 -12.12 18.24 3.37
C ALA A 25 -10.98 17.67 2.51
N LEU A 26 -10.29 16.63 2.99
CA LEU A 26 -9.28 15.92 2.21
C LEU A 26 -9.89 15.23 0.98
N TYR A 27 -11.06 14.60 1.16
CA TYR A 27 -11.84 14.01 0.08
C TYR A 27 -12.20 15.04 -0.98
N ASP A 28 -12.76 16.19 -0.60
CA ASP A 28 -13.15 17.24 -1.55
C ASP A 28 -11.97 17.74 -2.40
N LEU A 29 -10.79 17.86 -1.78
CA LEU A 29 -9.57 18.30 -2.47
C LEU A 29 -9.02 17.28 -3.46
N THR A 30 -9.18 15.98 -3.18
CA THR A 30 -8.45 14.91 -3.88
C THR A 30 -9.33 14.02 -4.75
N SER A 31 -10.63 13.95 -4.47
CA SER A 31 -11.57 13.04 -5.12
C SER A 31 -11.74 13.29 -6.61
N PRO A 32 -11.65 14.52 -7.16
CA PRO A 32 -11.79 14.69 -8.59
C PRO A 32 -10.71 13.95 -9.39
N GLN A 33 -9.47 13.94 -8.88
CA GLN A 33 -8.37 13.24 -9.53
C GLN A 33 -8.50 11.72 -9.34
N VAL A 34 -8.78 11.27 -8.12
CA VAL A 34 -8.95 9.84 -7.80
C VAL A 34 -10.08 9.23 -8.64
N PHE A 35 -11.26 9.85 -8.64
CA PHE A 35 -12.42 9.38 -9.38
C PHE A 35 -12.18 9.41 -10.89
N GLY A 36 -11.54 10.47 -11.41
CA GLY A 36 -11.21 10.58 -12.83
C GLY A 36 -10.25 9.47 -13.30
N MET A 37 -9.27 9.12 -12.46
CA MET A 37 -8.34 8.03 -12.70
C MET A 37 -9.04 6.67 -12.70
N LEU A 38 -9.88 6.39 -11.70
CA LEU A 38 -10.63 5.13 -11.61
C LEU A 38 -11.66 4.99 -12.73
N THR A 39 -12.32 6.07 -13.14
CA THR A 39 -13.22 6.07 -14.30
C THR A 39 -12.49 5.75 -15.61
N ALA A 40 -11.18 6.04 -15.71
CA ALA A 40 -10.38 5.64 -16.85
C ALA A 40 -10.06 4.13 -16.84
N LEU A 41 -9.98 3.53 -15.65
CA LEU A 41 -9.71 2.11 -15.44
C LEU A 41 -10.93 1.23 -15.75
N PHE A 42 -12.11 1.64 -15.29
CA PHE A 42 -13.34 0.85 -15.43
C PHE A 42 -14.15 1.21 -16.68
N PRO A 43 -14.77 0.21 -17.36
CA PRO A 43 -15.77 0.47 -18.38
C PRO A 43 -17.11 0.95 -17.80
N ALA A 44 -17.51 0.43 -16.63
CA ALA A 44 -18.75 0.77 -15.95
C ALA A 44 -18.51 1.83 -14.87
N GLU A 45 -19.45 2.77 -14.76
CA GLU A 45 -19.39 3.85 -13.77
C GLU A 45 -19.55 3.33 -12.34
N ASP A 46 -20.44 2.35 -12.13
CA ASP A 46 -20.69 1.74 -10.81
C ASP A 46 -19.41 1.11 -10.21
N ASP A 47 -18.59 0.46 -11.03
CA ASP A 47 -17.31 -0.12 -10.59
C ASP A 47 -16.31 0.98 -10.17
N ALA A 48 -16.29 2.11 -10.90
CA ALA A 48 -15.44 3.25 -10.55
C ALA A 48 -15.91 3.93 -9.26
N LEU A 49 -17.21 4.00 -9.00
CA LEU A 49 -17.77 4.52 -7.76
C LEU A 49 -17.37 3.64 -6.58
N GLN A 50 -17.58 2.33 -6.69
CA GLN A 50 -17.20 1.37 -5.65
C GLN A 50 -15.70 1.44 -5.35
N ALA A 51 -14.85 1.37 -6.38
CA ALA A 51 -13.40 1.47 -6.20
C ALA A 51 -12.95 2.80 -5.58
N THR A 52 -13.69 3.90 -5.84
CA THR A 52 -13.41 5.20 -5.20
C THR A 52 -13.78 5.17 -3.73
N THR A 53 -14.94 4.62 -3.38
CA THR A 53 -15.34 4.43 -1.99
C THR A 53 -14.31 3.57 -1.23
N ASP A 54 -13.94 2.42 -1.79
CA ASP A 54 -12.98 1.51 -1.17
C ASP A 54 -11.59 2.13 -1.01
N ALA A 55 -11.16 2.96 -1.98
CA ALA A 55 -9.90 3.70 -1.87
C ALA A 55 -9.91 4.71 -0.71
N TYR A 56 -11.01 5.43 -0.50
CA TYR A 56 -11.13 6.38 0.60
C TYR A 56 -11.34 5.70 1.96
N VAL A 57 -12.12 4.61 2.03
CA VAL A 57 -12.23 3.80 3.26
C VAL A 57 -10.87 3.23 3.65
N THR A 58 -10.10 2.75 2.66
CA THR A 58 -8.72 2.29 2.88
C THR A 58 -7.82 3.44 3.34
N LEU A 59 -7.94 4.62 2.73
CA LEU A 59 -7.21 5.83 3.14
C LEU A 59 -7.48 6.18 4.61
N TRP A 60 -8.75 6.19 5.04
CA TRP A 60 -9.10 6.46 6.44
C TRP A 60 -8.43 5.47 7.39
N ARG A 61 -8.52 4.17 7.10
CA ARG A 61 -7.91 3.12 7.95
C ARG A 61 -6.38 3.23 8.02
N GLN A 62 -5.74 3.69 6.94
CA GLN A 62 -4.29 3.80 6.86
C GLN A 62 -3.76 5.17 7.33
N ALA A 63 -4.59 6.21 7.39
CA ALA A 63 -4.19 7.57 7.76
C ALA A 63 -3.42 7.67 9.09
N PRO A 64 -3.79 6.97 10.18
CA PRO A 64 -3.04 7.01 11.44
C PRO A 64 -1.59 6.50 11.34
N HIS A 65 -1.29 5.73 10.30
CA HIS A 65 0.01 5.07 10.11
C HIS A 65 0.86 5.75 9.03
N PHE A 66 0.34 6.81 8.41
CA PHE A 66 1.09 7.55 7.42
C PHE A 66 2.33 8.22 8.04
N THR A 67 3.49 7.97 7.45
CA THR A 67 4.74 8.62 7.83
C THR A 67 5.43 9.19 6.60
N PHE A 68 6.09 10.34 6.76
CA PHE A 68 6.99 10.84 5.73
C PHE A 68 8.33 10.12 5.81
N ASP A 69 8.94 9.88 4.65
CA ASP A 69 10.35 9.52 4.64
C ASP A 69 11.21 10.69 5.16
N PHE A 70 12.43 10.40 5.60
CA PHE A 70 13.34 11.41 6.18
C PHE A 70 13.62 12.59 5.22
N ASN A 71 13.56 12.37 3.90
CA ASN A 71 13.81 13.41 2.90
C ASN A 71 12.60 14.35 2.73
N VAL A 72 11.38 13.88 3.00
CA VAL A 72 10.14 14.64 2.88
C VAL A 72 9.69 15.24 4.21
N ASP A 73 10.05 14.63 5.34
CA ASP A 73 9.68 15.10 6.68
C ASP A 73 10.13 16.56 6.91
N HIS A 74 11.33 16.90 6.42
CA HIS A 74 11.92 18.24 6.52
C HIS A 74 11.65 19.13 5.29
N ALA A 75 10.83 18.69 4.34
CA ALA A 75 10.55 19.44 3.12
C ALA A 75 9.56 20.60 3.35
N ASP A 76 9.35 21.42 2.31
CA ASP A 76 8.32 22.45 2.34
C ASP A 76 6.90 21.84 2.37
N GLU A 77 5.92 22.65 2.76
CA GLU A 77 4.51 22.25 2.87
C GLU A 77 3.97 21.67 1.56
N LEU A 78 4.34 22.26 0.42
CA LEU A 78 3.90 21.83 -0.89
C LEU A 78 4.48 20.47 -1.30
N ALA A 79 5.71 20.17 -0.91
CA ALA A 79 6.33 18.86 -1.12
C ALA A 79 5.67 17.78 -0.25
N ARG A 80 5.30 18.10 0.99
CA ARG A 80 4.50 17.21 1.85
C ARG A 80 3.12 16.94 1.24
N ASP A 81 2.42 17.99 0.80
CA ASP A 81 1.11 17.86 0.16
C ASP A 81 1.16 16.99 -1.11
N ARG A 82 2.14 17.22 -1.99
CA ARG A 82 2.34 16.38 -3.18
C ARG A 82 2.59 14.92 -2.83
N THR A 83 3.27 14.66 -1.72
CA THR A 83 3.57 13.30 -1.26
C THR A 83 2.31 12.61 -0.76
N VAL A 84 1.48 13.31 0.02
CA VAL A 84 0.17 12.80 0.45
C VAL A 84 -0.75 12.55 -0.73
N VAL A 85 -0.86 13.48 -1.68
CA VAL A 85 -1.70 13.27 -2.88
C VAL A 85 -1.20 12.08 -3.70
N ALA A 86 0.12 11.88 -3.82
CA ALA A 86 0.69 10.74 -4.52
C ALA A 86 0.39 9.41 -3.81
N TRP A 87 0.45 9.39 -2.48
CA TRP A 87 0.09 8.23 -1.68
C TRP A 87 -1.40 7.88 -1.82
N ILE A 88 -2.30 8.87 -1.78
CA ILE A 88 -3.73 8.69 -2.04
C ILE A 88 -3.97 8.09 -3.43
N ASN A 89 -3.30 8.61 -4.47
CA ASN A 89 -3.40 8.05 -5.82
C ASN A 89 -2.82 6.63 -5.89
N SER A 90 -1.78 6.32 -5.12
CA SER A 90 -1.21 4.97 -5.01
C SER A 90 -2.21 3.98 -4.41
N ILE A 91 -2.92 4.36 -3.33
CA ILE A 91 -3.99 3.55 -2.73
C ILE A 91 -5.12 3.33 -3.72
N ALA A 92 -5.55 4.39 -4.42
CA ALA A 92 -6.61 4.30 -5.42
C ALA A 92 -6.23 3.37 -6.57
N GLN A 93 -5.00 3.45 -7.08
CA GLN A 93 -4.51 2.56 -8.14
C GLN A 93 -4.49 1.10 -7.71
N GLN A 94 -3.98 0.83 -6.51
CA GLN A 94 -3.94 -0.50 -5.94
C GLN A 94 -5.35 -1.07 -5.79
N THR A 95 -6.25 -0.30 -5.18
CA THR A 95 -7.67 -0.67 -5.01
C THR A 95 -8.33 -0.93 -6.37
N GLY A 96 -8.16 -0.03 -7.33
CA GLY A 96 -8.73 -0.14 -8.66
C GLY A 96 -8.27 -1.40 -9.41
N ARG A 97 -6.98 -1.78 -9.31
CA ARG A 97 -6.46 -3.01 -9.92
C ARG A 97 -7.14 -4.26 -9.36
N TYR A 98 -7.42 -4.31 -8.06
CA TYR A 98 -8.11 -5.46 -7.46
C TYR A 98 -9.57 -5.57 -7.90
N HIS A 99 -10.27 -4.46 -8.05
CA HIS A 99 -11.66 -4.47 -8.53
C HIS A 99 -11.76 -4.67 -10.04
N ARG A 100 -10.65 -4.58 -10.78
CA ARG A 100 -10.66 -4.70 -12.23
C ARG A 100 -11.13 -6.10 -12.63
N PRO A 101 -12.23 -6.25 -13.38
CA PRO A 101 -12.60 -7.55 -13.92
C PRO A 101 -11.53 -8.03 -14.91
N ASP A 102 -11.23 -9.34 -14.91
CA ASP A 102 -10.28 -9.99 -15.84
C ASP A 102 -10.46 -9.43 -17.26
N ALA A 103 -9.54 -8.54 -17.67
CA ALA A 103 -9.76 -7.65 -18.80
C ALA A 103 -9.57 -8.41 -20.11
N THR A 104 -10.66 -9.00 -20.60
CA THR A 104 -10.83 -9.48 -21.98
C THR A 104 -11.42 -8.40 -22.90
N SER A 105 -11.54 -7.15 -22.46
CA SER A 105 -12.26 -6.12 -23.20
C SER A 105 -11.41 -5.45 -24.29
N GLU A 106 -11.74 -5.73 -25.55
CA GLU A 106 -11.30 -4.99 -26.73
C GLU A 106 -11.56 -3.47 -26.59
N GLY A 107 -10.58 -2.61 -26.92
CA GLY A 107 -10.77 -1.15 -27.08
C GLY A 107 -10.05 -0.22 -26.09
N ASP A 108 -9.37 -0.78 -25.07
CA ASP A 108 -8.71 0.03 -24.03
C ASP A 108 -7.51 0.83 -24.56
N VAL A 109 -6.73 0.24 -25.47
CA VAL A 109 -5.52 0.86 -26.03
C VAL A 109 -5.82 2.17 -26.78
N ASP A 110 -6.92 2.22 -27.55
CA ASP A 110 -7.31 3.43 -28.29
C ASP A 110 -7.73 4.55 -27.35
N ARG A 111 -8.47 4.21 -26.28
CA ARG A 111 -8.82 5.13 -25.19
C ARG A 111 -7.53 5.66 -24.55
N MET A 112 -6.63 4.79 -24.11
CA MET A 112 -5.35 5.17 -23.50
C MET A 112 -4.50 6.05 -24.42
N ARG A 113 -4.48 5.77 -25.72
CA ARG A 113 -3.80 6.62 -26.71
C ARG A 113 -4.41 8.01 -26.79
N ALA A 114 -5.73 8.12 -26.81
CA ALA A 114 -6.42 9.41 -26.82
C ALA A 114 -6.16 10.18 -25.53
N ILE A 115 -6.11 9.51 -24.38
CA ILE A 115 -5.75 10.13 -23.09
C ILE A 115 -4.31 10.63 -23.12
N ALA A 116 -3.35 9.81 -23.53
CA ALA A 116 -1.94 10.21 -23.53
C ALA A 116 -1.70 11.42 -24.45
N ALA A 117 -2.36 11.46 -25.62
CA ALA A 117 -2.20 12.52 -26.61
C ALA A 117 -2.71 13.90 -26.17
N ARG A 118 -3.61 13.98 -25.19
CA ARG A 118 -4.16 15.26 -24.67
C ARG A 118 -3.41 15.81 -23.45
N LEU A 119 -2.50 15.03 -22.86
CA LEU A 119 -1.75 15.41 -21.66
C LEU A 119 -0.46 16.11 -22.05
N SER A 120 -0.42 17.44 -21.90
CA SER A 120 0.77 18.27 -22.14
C SER A 120 1.97 17.86 -21.29
N GLU A 121 1.71 17.31 -20.11
CA GLU A 121 2.69 16.82 -19.16
C GLU A 121 3.52 15.65 -19.73
N LEU A 122 2.96 14.91 -20.70
CA LEU A 122 3.64 13.79 -21.36
C LEU A 122 4.40 14.19 -22.62
N GLU A 123 4.45 15.49 -22.97
CA GLU A 123 5.16 16.01 -24.16
C GLU A 123 6.64 15.57 -24.27
N PRO A 124 7.42 15.42 -23.18
CA PRO A 124 8.81 14.95 -23.28
C PRO A 124 8.95 13.49 -23.75
N LEU A 125 7.85 12.74 -23.82
CA LEU A 125 7.83 11.33 -24.20
C LEU A 125 7.52 11.15 -25.68
N THR A 126 8.08 10.10 -26.28
CA THR A 126 7.58 9.65 -27.59
C THR A 126 6.14 9.12 -27.46
N GLN A 127 5.38 9.13 -28.55
CA GLN A 127 4.00 8.60 -28.55
C GLN A 127 3.92 7.15 -28.04
N ALA A 128 4.90 6.31 -28.39
CA ALA A 128 4.97 4.93 -27.92
C ALA A 128 5.28 4.81 -26.42
N GLN A 129 6.12 5.69 -25.87
CA GLN A 129 6.41 5.76 -24.44
C GLN A 129 5.22 6.26 -23.64
N ALA A 130 4.58 7.34 -24.10
CA ALA A 130 3.37 7.87 -23.48
C ALA A 130 2.26 6.83 -23.47
N LEU A 131 2.00 6.16 -24.61
CA LEU A 131 1.01 5.09 -24.68
C LEU A 131 1.33 3.92 -23.75
N ALA A 132 2.59 3.44 -23.72
CA ALA A 132 3.00 2.36 -22.82
C ALA A 132 2.76 2.74 -21.35
N LEU A 133 3.20 3.94 -20.96
CA LEU A 133 3.04 4.44 -19.59
C LEU A 133 1.56 4.60 -19.21
N THR A 134 0.74 5.14 -20.11
CA THR A 134 -0.70 5.34 -19.86
C THR A 134 -1.45 4.02 -19.80
N THR A 135 -1.13 3.06 -20.66
CA THR A 135 -1.74 1.72 -20.64
C THR A 135 -1.47 0.98 -19.33
N VAL A 136 -0.23 1.09 -18.83
CA VAL A 136 0.16 0.45 -17.57
C VAL A 136 -0.40 1.18 -16.36
N TRP A 137 -0.15 2.50 -16.25
CA TRP A 137 -0.53 3.25 -15.04
C TRP A 137 -2.02 3.53 -14.98
N LEU A 138 -2.61 4.10 -16.04
CA LEU A 138 -4.01 4.51 -16.03
C LEU A 138 -4.94 3.36 -16.44
N GLY A 139 -4.48 2.51 -17.36
CA GLY A 139 -5.19 1.28 -17.74
C GLY A 139 -5.00 0.14 -16.73
N GLY A 140 -4.15 0.29 -15.72
CA GLY A 140 -3.94 -0.73 -14.68
C GLY A 140 -3.48 -2.08 -15.21
N ARG A 141 -2.76 -2.11 -16.34
CA ARG A 141 -2.21 -3.34 -16.91
C ARG A 141 -0.94 -3.78 -16.22
N THR A 142 -0.71 -5.08 -16.12
CA THR A 142 0.64 -5.58 -15.89
C THR A 142 1.54 -5.29 -17.08
N VAL A 143 2.85 -5.37 -16.91
CA VAL A 143 3.80 -5.16 -18.02
C VAL A 143 3.61 -6.25 -19.09
N GLU A 144 3.28 -7.47 -18.67
CA GLU A 144 3.01 -8.63 -19.52
C GLU A 144 1.75 -8.42 -20.35
N GLU A 145 0.64 -8.03 -19.71
CA GLU A 145 -0.62 -7.71 -20.39
C GLU A 145 -0.45 -6.56 -21.38
N ALA A 146 0.20 -5.48 -20.95
CA ALA A 146 0.45 -4.33 -21.81
C ALA A 146 1.35 -4.69 -23.01
N ALA A 147 2.27 -5.65 -22.86
CA ALA A 147 3.13 -6.10 -23.95
C ALA A 147 2.31 -6.81 -25.02
N VAL A 148 1.38 -7.68 -24.59
CA VAL A 148 0.44 -8.37 -25.47
C VAL A 148 -0.52 -7.39 -26.13
N GLU A 149 -1.16 -6.50 -25.36
CA GLU A 149 -2.14 -5.53 -25.89
C GLU A 149 -1.55 -4.54 -26.89
N LEU A 150 -0.28 -4.15 -26.68
CA LEU A 150 0.43 -3.20 -27.55
C LEU A 150 1.18 -3.90 -28.70
N ASP A 151 1.11 -5.23 -28.78
CA ASP A 151 1.83 -6.08 -29.77
C ASP A 151 3.33 -5.77 -29.82
N VAL A 152 3.98 -5.81 -28.66
CA VAL A 152 5.43 -5.60 -28.52
C VAL A 152 6.06 -6.63 -27.60
N ALA A 153 7.32 -6.99 -27.85
CA ALA A 153 8.04 -7.88 -26.97
C ALA A 153 8.18 -7.28 -25.56
N LEU A 154 7.98 -8.11 -24.53
CA LEU A 154 8.05 -7.72 -23.11
C LEU A 154 9.34 -6.94 -22.75
N PRO A 155 10.55 -7.33 -23.20
CA PRO A 155 11.77 -6.58 -22.93
C PRO A 155 11.78 -5.18 -23.55
N THR A 156 11.12 -5.05 -24.71
CA THR A 156 10.97 -3.76 -25.39
C THR A 156 10.01 -2.87 -24.61
N LEU A 157 8.93 -3.42 -24.05
CA LEU A 157 8.01 -2.64 -23.21
C LEU A 157 8.68 -2.20 -21.90
N LYS A 158 9.35 -3.11 -21.17
CA LYS A 158 10.15 -2.78 -19.97
C LYS A 158 11.14 -1.64 -20.27
N SER A 159 11.86 -1.74 -21.39
CA SER A 159 12.78 -0.69 -21.85
C SER A 159 12.07 0.65 -22.10
N ARG A 160 10.89 0.66 -22.74
CA ARG A 160 10.11 1.87 -23.01
C ARG A 160 9.62 2.53 -21.72
N LEU A 161 9.11 1.75 -20.77
CA LEU A 161 8.61 2.24 -19.49
C LEU A 161 9.75 2.85 -18.66
N ARG A 162 10.90 2.17 -18.59
CA ARG A 162 12.11 2.69 -17.92
C ARG A 162 12.60 3.99 -18.57
N ASP A 163 12.64 4.08 -19.90
CA ASP A 163 12.99 5.33 -20.59
C ASP A 163 11.97 6.45 -20.33
N ALA A 164 10.68 6.13 -20.35
CA ALA A 164 9.61 7.07 -20.05
C ALA A 164 9.75 7.61 -18.62
N ALA A 165 10.04 6.72 -17.67
CA ALA A 165 10.20 7.07 -16.28
C ALA A 165 11.34 8.07 -16.04
N VAL A 166 12.51 7.81 -16.63
CA VAL A 166 13.67 8.71 -16.51
C VAL A 166 13.39 10.07 -17.16
N ARG A 167 12.81 10.10 -18.38
CA ARG A 167 12.47 11.36 -19.07
C ARG A 167 11.48 12.19 -18.28
N LEU A 168 10.40 11.57 -17.85
CA LEU A 168 9.29 12.27 -17.21
C LEU A 168 9.64 12.71 -15.79
N THR A 169 10.41 11.93 -15.05
CA THR A 169 10.94 12.34 -13.74
C THR A 169 11.83 13.57 -13.85
N ARG A 170 12.72 13.62 -14.85
CA ARG A 170 13.56 14.79 -15.10
C ARG A 170 12.73 16.04 -15.44
N HIS A 171 11.69 15.87 -16.27
CA HIS A 171 10.79 16.96 -16.62
C HIS A 171 10.00 17.46 -15.41
N TYR A 172 9.42 16.54 -14.62
CA TYR A 172 8.71 16.85 -13.39
C TYR A 172 9.57 17.63 -12.40
N LEU A 173 10.80 17.19 -12.14
CA LEU A 173 11.73 17.89 -11.26
C LEU A 173 12.03 19.31 -11.74
N SER A 174 12.24 19.50 -13.05
CA SER A 174 12.45 20.82 -13.65
C SER A 174 11.24 21.73 -13.43
N GLU A 175 10.03 21.21 -13.62
CA GLU A 175 8.79 21.98 -13.46
C GLU A 175 8.52 22.36 -12.00
N ILE A 176 8.77 21.46 -11.04
CA ILE A 176 8.44 21.72 -9.63
C ILE A 176 9.53 22.45 -8.84
N THR A 177 10.80 22.27 -9.19
CA THR A 177 11.93 22.87 -8.45
C THR A 177 12.53 24.09 -9.16
N GLY A 178 12.25 24.27 -10.46
CA GLY A 178 12.92 25.26 -11.31
C GLY A 178 14.43 25.01 -11.51
N SER A 179 14.98 23.94 -10.92
CA SER A 179 16.39 23.56 -11.01
C SER A 179 16.57 22.42 -12.01
N THR A 180 17.58 22.55 -12.86
CA THR A 180 18.02 21.49 -13.79
C THR A 180 19.04 20.54 -13.15
N SER A 181 19.27 20.59 -11.84
CA SER A 181 20.27 19.78 -11.13
C SER A 181 19.88 18.30 -10.99
N ALA A 182 19.39 17.69 -12.06
CA ALA A 182 19.26 16.25 -12.23
C ALA A 182 20.63 15.56 -12.42
N ASP A 183 21.73 16.32 -12.42
CA ASP A 183 23.10 15.86 -12.68
C ASP A 183 23.72 15.01 -11.56
N SER A 184 23.09 14.91 -10.38
CA SER A 184 23.61 14.14 -9.25
C SER A 184 23.03 12.72 -9.12
N ASP A 185 21.98 12.36 -9.86
CA ASP A 185 21.42 10.99 -9.83
C ASP A 185 21.85 10.21 -11.09
N PRO A 186 22.63 9.13 -10.99
CA PRO A 186 23.13 8.36 -12.13
C PRO A 186 22.04 7.74 -13.03
N LEU A 187 20.85 7.43 -12.50
CA LEU A 187 19.71 6.99 -13.32
C LEU A 187 19.07 8.16 -14.06
N LEU A 188 18.90 9.31 -13.39
CA LEU A 188 18.41 10.54 -14.03
C LEU A 188 19.48 11.19 -14.93
N ALA A 189 20.74 10.79 -14.81
CA ALA A 189 21.84 11.18 -15.70
C ALA A 189 22.01 10.21 -16.88
N THR A 190 21.43 9.01 -16.80
CA THR A 190 21.49 8.03 -17.89
C THR A 190 20.81 8.60 -19.13
N ARG A 191 21.57 8.75 -20.22
CA ARG A 191 21.08 9.31 -21.48
C ARG A 191 20.03 8.38 -22.06
N VAL A 192 18.79 8.87 -22.10
CA VAL A 192 17.59 8.12 -22.54
C VAL A 192 17.53 7.90 -24.07
N THR A 193 18.62 8.12 -24.79
CA THR A 193 18.84 7.71 -26.18
C THR A 193 20.22 8.22 -26.53
N GLY A 194 21.23 7.41 -26.28
CA GLY A 194 22.59 7.66 -26.75
C GLY A 194 23.26 6.31 -26.83
N THR A 195 23.39 5.79 -28.05
CA THR A 195 24.28 4.70 -28.48
C THR A 195 25.07 4.02 -27.36
N LEU A 196 24.87 2.71 -27.21
CA LEU A 196 25.90 1.73 -26.87
C LEU A 196 27.31 2.34 -26.94
N SER A 197 27.80 2.94 -25.86
CA SER A 197 29.08 3.64 -25.89
C SER A 197 30.14 2.73 -25.31
N SER A 198 30.83 2.03 -26.21
CA SER A 198 32.30 2.09 -26.32
C SER A 198 33.15 1.98 -25.03
N SER A 199 32.74 1.19 -24.05
CA SER A 199 33.63 0.74 -22.96
C SER A 199 33.29 -0.67 -22.49
N GLY A 200 33.27 -1.65 -23.40
CA GLY A 200 33.46 -3.08 -23.10
C GLY A 200 32.50 -3.80 -22.15
N GLY A 201 31.56 -3.13 -21.49
CA GLY A 201 30.49 -3.72 -20.69
C GLY A 201 29.18 -3.59 -21.46
N GLN A 202 28.58 -4.71 -21.85
CA GLN A 202 27.20 -4.70 -22.33
C GLN A 202 26.32 -4.13 -21.22
N THR A 203 25.54 -3.08 -21.51
CA THR A 203 24.38 -2.75 -20.68
C THR A 203 23.47 -3.97 -20.66
N ALA A 204 23.15 -4.48 -19.46
CA ALA A 204 22.20 -5.56 -19.31
C ALA A 204 20.90 -5.19 -20.05
N ALA A 205 20.36 -6.14 -20.81
CA ALA A 205 19.09 -5.97 -21.50
C ALA A 205 18.01 -6.68 -20.68
N PHE A 206 16.82 -6.10 -20.63
CA PHE A 206 15.66 -6.78 -20.07
C PHE A 206 15.42 -8.11 -20.80
N SER A 207 14.85 -9.04 -20.08
CA SER A 207 14.40 -10.34 -20.51
C SER A 207 12.91 -10.49 -20.21
N ASP A 208 12.37 -11.65 -20.52
CA ASP A 208 10.98 -11.97 -20.23
C ASP A 208 10.75 -12.34 -18.75
N ASP A 209 11.83 -12.45 -17.96
CA ASP A 209 11.81 -12.96 -16.59
C ASP A 209 12.45 -11.96 -15.62
N VAL A 210 11.71 -11.59 -14.57
CA VAL A 210 12.17 -10.58 -13.59
C VAL A 210 13.33 -11.09 -12.76
N GLU A 211 13.37 -12.37 -12.41
CA GLU A 211 14.49 -12.93 -11.64
C GLU A 211 15.80 -12.89 -12.45
N THR A 212 15.74 -13.23 -13.73
CA THR A 212 16.85 -13.07 -14.67
C THR A 212 17.30 -11.62 -14.77
N ASP A 213 16.37 -10.67 -14.87
CA ASP A 213 16.65 -9.23 -14.92
C ASP A 213 17.35 -8.75 -13.63
N LEU A 214 16.91 -9.22 -12.47
CA LEU A 214 17.56 -8.95 -11.18
C LEU A 214 19.00 -9.49 -11.15
N HIS A 215 19.21 -10.72 -11.64
CA HIS A 215 20.53 -11.36 -11.68
C HIS A 215 21.54 -10.63 -12.56
N VAL A 216 21.10 -10.01 -13.66
CA VAL A 216 21.97 -9.24 -14.56
C VAL A 216 22.14 -7.78 -14.14
N GLY A 217 21.59 -7.40 -12.97
CA GLY A 217 21.81 -6.09 -12.35
C GLY A 217 20.80 -5.01 -12.72
N LEU A 218 19.61 -5.37 -13.22
CA LEU A 218 18.54 -4.43 -13.56
C LEU A 218 17.58 -4.12 -12.39
N GLY A 219 17.96 -4.45 -11.16
CA GLY A 219 17.09 -4.27 -9.99
C GLY A 219 16.69 -2.82 -9.72
N THR A 220 17.54 -1.86 -10.09
CA THR A 220 17.22 -0.43 -9.92
C THR A 220 16.12 0.00 -10.90
N GLU A 221 16.20 -0.45 -12.15
CA GLU A 221 15.20 -0.21 -13.17
C GLU A 221 13.90 -0.94 -12.84
N LEU A 222 13.97 -2.18 -12.36
CA LEU A 222 12.83 -2.95 -11.91
C LEU A 222 12.14 -2.32 -10.70
N ALA A 223 12.88 -1.75 -9.74
CA ALA A 223 12.28 -0.98 -8.64
C ALA A 223 11.47 0.23 -9.16
N THR A 224 11.93 0.87 -10.22
CA THR A 224 11.20 1.96 -10.88
C THR A 224 9.93 1.45 -11.59
N LEU A 225 9.98 0.26 -12.19
CA LEU A 225 8.79 -0.37 -12.77
C LEU A 225 7.81 -0.85 -11.70
N ASN A 226 8.31 -1.34 -10.56
CA ASN A 226 7.49 -1.73 -9.42
C ASN A 226 6.69 -0.53 -8.87
N ALA A 227 7.26 0.67 -8.95
CA ALA A 227 6.57 1.91 -8.58
C ALA A 227 5.35 2.26 -9.48
N LEU A 228 5.24 1.68 -10.69
CA LEU A 228 4.01 1.73 -11.51
C LEU A 228 2.92 0.80 -10.98
N GLN A 229 3.21 -0.03 -9.98
CA GLN A 229 2.39 -1.15 -9.51
C GLN A 229 2.03 -2.09 -10.66
N ALA A 230 2.95 -2.27 -11.61
CA ALA A 230 2.71 -2.91 -12.89
C ALA A 230 3.25 -4.33 -13.00
N LEU A 231 3.99 -4.79 -12.00
CA LEU A 231 4.42 -6.17 -11.91
C LEU A 231 3.26 -6.99 -11.33
N ASP A 232 3.15 -8.26 -11.71
CA ASP A 232 2.32 -9.20 -10.96
C ASP A 232 2.86 -9.38 -9.52
N ASP A 233 2.05 -9.98 -8.65
CA ASP A 233 2.35 -10.07 -7.22
C ASP A 233 3.69 -10.78 -6.96
N ASP A 234 3.98 -11.88 -7.67
CA ASP A 234 5.22 -12.64 -7.53
C ASP A 234 6.45 -11.80 -7.94
N ASN A 235 6.37 -11.11 -9.07
CA ASN A 235 7.44 -10.27 -9.58
C ASN A 235 7.64 -9.02 -8.70
N ALA A 236 6.56 -8.44 -8.18
CA ALA A 236 6.63 -7.32 -7.24
C ALA A 236 7.33 -7.74 -5.94
N VAL A 237 6.97 -8.91 -5.38
CA VAL A 237 7.62 -9.50 -4.20
C VAL A 237 9.11 -9.74 -4.46
N ALA A 238 9.48 -10.29 -5.62
CA ALA A 238 10.88 -10.53 -5.96
C ALA A 238 11.71 -9.23 -6.01
N VAL A 239 11.14 -8.15 -6.55
CA VAL A 239 11.79 -6.83 -6.59
C VAL A 239 11.91 -6.23 -5.19
N GLU A 240 10.88 -6.28 -4.36
CA GLU A 240 10.94 -5.80 -2.97
C GLU A 240 11.93 -6.60 -2.12
N ALA A 241 11.97 -7.92 -2.27
CA ALA A 241 12.97 -8.78 -1.65
C ALA A 241 14.40 -8.43 -2.11
N TRP A 242 14.58 -8.06 -3.38
CA TRP A 242 15.87 -7.55 -3.87
C TRP A 242 16.23 -6.20 -3.26
N ILE A 243 15.28 -5.26 -3.13
CA ILE A 243 15.49 -3.95 -2.46
C ILE A 243 15.89 -4.16 -1.00
N ASN A 244 15.19 -5.06 -0.28
CA ASN A 244 15.44 -5.36 1.13
C ASN A 244 16.80 -6.00 1.40
N ARG A 245 17.36 -6.72 0.42
CA ARG A 245 18.72 -7.29 0.50
C ARG A 245 19.83 -6.27 0.27
N GLN A 246 19.52 -5.05 -0.19
CA GLN A 246 20.52 -4.00 -0.37
C GLN A 246 20.92 -3.39 0.99
N ASP A 247 22.08 -2.72 1.03
CA ASP A 247 22.46 -1.89 2.17
C ASP A 247 21.36 -0.89 2.53
N ARG A 248 21.16 -0.63 3.83
CA ARG A 248 20.08 0.25 4.32
C ARG A 248 20.01 1.60 3.60
N GLU A 249 21.16 2.20 3.32
CA GLU A 249 21.25 3.48 2.60
C GLU A 249 20.78 3.35 1.15
N ILE A 250 21.19 2.28 0.45
CA ILE A 250 20.79 2.01 -0.93
C ILE A 250 19.28 1.73 -1.00
N ALA A 251 18.76 0.90 -0.09
CA ALA A 251 17.33 0.60 -0.02
C ALA A 251 16.50 1.87 0.24
N ALA A 252 16.96 2.76 1.14
CA ALA A 252 16.31 4.04 1.39
C ALA A 252 16.31 4.95 0.15
N GLN A 253 17.41 5.01 -0.60
CA GLN A 253 17.49 5.78 -1.85
C GLN A 253 16.54 5.22 -2.93
N LEU A 254 16.44 3.90 -3.06
CA LEU A 254 15.51 3.25 -3.99
C LEU A 254 14.05 3.57 -3.63
N ARG A 255 13.68 3.49 -2.35
CA ARG A 255 12.34 3.88 -1.88
C ARG A 255 12.02 5.36 -2.12
N ALA A 256 12.97 6.25 -1.85
CA ALA A 256 12.81 7.68 -2.13
C ALA A 256 12.60 7.95 -3.63
N ARG A 257 13.26 7.17 -4.50
CA ARG A 257 13.03 7.22 -5.96
C ARG A 257 11.64 6.73 -6.34
N THR A 258 11.17 5.62 -5.76
CA THR A 258 9.79 5.13 -5.93
C THR A 258 8.77 6.20 -5.53
N ALA A 259 8.93 6.82 -4.37
CA ALA A 259 8.05 7.90 -3.92
C ALA A 259 8.12 9.15 -4.82
N LEU A 260 9.32 9.49 -5.33
CA LEU A 260 9.45 10.55 -6.33
C LEU A 260 8.71 10.22 -7.62
N PHE A 261 8.79 8.96 -8.06
CA PHE A 261 8.15 8.51 -9.27
C PHE A 261 6.62 8.51 -9.16
N GLN A 262 6.06 8.06 -8.04
CA GLN A 262 4.61 8.15 -7.77
C GLN A 262 4.10 9.60 -7.77
N ARG A 263 4.88 10.54 -7.20
CA ARG A 263 4.58 11.98 -7.28
C ARG A 263 4.61 12.50 -8.71
N MET A 264 5.57 12.05 -9.51
CA MET A 264 5.65 12.38 -10.93
C MET A 264 4.42 11.85 -11.68
N LEU A 265 4.00 10.60 -11.46
CA LEU A 265 2.83 10.02 -12.12
C LEU A 265 1.56 10.80 -11.76
N THR A 266 1.39 11.10 -10.48
CA THR A 266 0.29 11.92 -9.97
C THR A 266 0.26 13.29 -10.64
N TRP A 267 1.43 13.94 -10.79
CA TRP A 267 1.54 15.19 -11.52
C TRP A 267 1.23 15.02 -13.01
N ALA A 268 1.74 13.99 -13.67
CA ALA A 268 1.61 13.76 -15.10
C ALA A 268 0.15 13.52 -15.52
N TYR A 269 -0.62 12.84 -14.67
CA TYR A 269 -2.03 12.51 -14.91
C TYR A 269 -3.00 13.43 -14.17
N ARG A 270 -2.55 14.53 -13.55
CA ARG A 270 -3.41 15.46 -12.76
C ARG A 270 -4.62 16.03 -13.52
N ARG A 271 -4.58 16.04 -14.85
CA ARG A 271 -5.68 16.53 -15.70
C ARG A 271 -6.71 15.45 -16.02
N VAL A 272 -6.44 14.19 -15.65
CA VAL A 272 -7.41 13.11 -15.68
C VAL A 272 -8.24 13.21 -14.40
N ALA A 273 -9.23 14.08 -14.43
CA ALA A 273 -10.10 14.36 -13.29
C ALA A 273 -11.57 14.35 -13.73
N ALA A 274 -12.44 13.87 -12.85
CA ALA A 274 -13.89 13.88 -12.98
C ALA A 274 -14.48 14.12 -11.59
N HIS A 275 -15.57 14.89 -11.48
CA HIS A 275 -16.19 15.10 -10.17
C HIS A 275 -17.02 13.87 -9.80
N PRO A 276 -16.84 13.29 -8.61
CA PRO A 276 -17.69 12.20 -8.15
C PRO A 276 -19.14 12.68 -7.94
N PRO A 277 -20.13 11.76 -7.95
CA PRO A 277 -21.49 12.07 -7.54
C PRO A 277 -21.54 12.64 -6.12
N ALA A 278 -22.46 13.58 -5.88
CA ALA A 278 -22.53 14.32 -4.62
C ALA A 278 -22.77 13.43 -3.39
N ASN A 279 -23.42 12.28 -3.56
CA ASN A 279 -23.72 11.33 -2.49
C ASN A 279 -22.56 10.36 -2.18
N LEU A 280 -21.48 10.36 -2.98
CA LEU A 280 -20.39 9.39 -2.80
C LEU A 280 -19.62 9.62 -1.50
N LEU A 281 -19.47 10.88 -1.07
CA LEU A 281 -18.87 11.21 0.21
C LEU A 281 -19.70 10.67 1.37
N ASP A 282 -21.03 10.83 1.34
CA ASP A 282 -21.92 10.30 2.37
C ASP A 282 -21.75 8.78 2.50
N SER A 283 -21.70 8.06 1.37
CA SER A 283 -21.46 6.61 1.35
C SER A 283 -20.08 6.20 1.88
N VAL A 284 -19.06 7.05 1.71
CA VAL A 284 -17.74 6.82 2.32
C VAL A 284 -17.82 7.00 3.83
N LEU A 285 -18.42 8.10 4.30
CA LEU A 285 -18.52 8.43 5.72
C LEU A 285 -19.35 7.42 6.51
N GLU A 286 -20.44 6.90 5.92
CA GLU A 286 -21.26 5.83 6.51
C GLU A 286 -20.51 4.51 6.74
N GLN A 287 -19.41 4.28 6.00
CA GLN A 287 -18.58 3.07 6.14
C GLN A 287 -17.42 3.24 7.11
N LEU A 288 -17.22 4.45 7.65
CA LEU A 288 -16.20 4.70 8.66
C LEU A 288 -16.72 4.26 10.05
N PRO A 289 -15.85 3.76 10.94
CA PRO A 289 -16.25 3.38 12.29
C PRO A 289 -16.90 4.54 13.05
N GLU A 290 -17.90 4.23 13.90
CA GLU A 290 -18.66 5.23 14.64
C GLU A 290 -17.73 6.17 15.42
N GLN A 291 -17.96 7.47 15.24
CA GLN A 291 -17.17 8.47 15.92
C GLN A 291 -17.60 8.55 17.39
N ASN A 292 -16.64 8.45 18.30
CA ASN A 292 -16.78 8.99 19.66
C ASN A 292 -16.75 10.53 19.58
N VAL A 293 -17.80 11.12 19.01
CA VAL A 293 -18.02 12.55 19.09
C VAL A 293 -18.42 12.85 20.52
N GLY A 294 -17.47 13.35 21.31
CA GLY A 294 -17.78 14.00 22.57
C GLY A 294 -18.63 15.23 22.31
N ILE A 295 -19.96 15.06 22.26
CA ILE A 295 -20.92 16.17 22.26
C ILE A 295 -21.56 16.24 23.64
N GLY A 296 -21.06 17.20 24.44
CA GLY A 296 -21.84 17.80 25.50
C GLY A 296 -22.98 18.63 24.90
N PHE A 297 -24.19 18.37 25.42
CA PHE A 297 -25.40 19.20 25.40
C PHE A 297 -26.05 19.53 24.04
N ILE A 298 -27.25 18.98 23.81
CA ILE A 298 -28.54 19.70 23.97
C ILE A 298 -29.68 18.66 24.14
N GLU A 299 -30.64 19.04 25.00
CA GLU A 299 -31.88 18.36 25.39
C GLU A 299 -32.84 17.98 24.23
N THR A 300 -33.47 16.81 24.40
CA THR A 300 -34.86 16.43 24.10
C THR A 300 -35.43 16.64 22.68
N VAL A 301 -35.96 15.57 22.07
CA VAL A 301 -37.41 15.32 21.83
C VAL A 301 -37.62 14.32 20.66
N ASP A 302 -38.46 13.32 20.97
CA ASP A 302 -39.34 12.44 20.18
C ASP A 302 -38.84 11.33 19.24
N GLU A 303 -39.34 10.13 19.58
CA GLU A 303 -39.46 8.91 18.78
C GLU A 303 -40.04 9.19 17.39
N TYR A 304 -39.36 8.68 16.37
CA TYR A 304 -39.97 8.36 15.08
C TYR A 304 -39.89 6.84 14.88
N GLU A 305 -41.04 6.17 15.00
CA GLU A 305 -41.25 4.84 14.43
C GLU A 305 -41.20 4.96 12.90
N VAL A 306 -40.33 4.20 12.25
CA VAL A 306 -40.32 4.04 10.79
C VAL A 306 -40.98 2.70 10.47
N GLU A 307 -42.14 2.75 9.81
CA GLU A 307 -42.79 1.60 9.16
C GLU A 307 -41.90 1.07 8.02
N GLU A 308 -41.55 -0.22 8.08
CA GLU A 308 -40.88 -0.93 6.97
C GLU A 308 -41.88 -1.22 5.84
N ASP A 309 -41.62 -0.68 4.64
CA ASP A 309 -42.35 -0.97 3.40
C ASP A 309 -41.78 -2.24 2.71
N PRO A 310 -42.56 -3.34 2.53
CA PRO A 310 -42.04 -4.65 2.16
C PRO A 310 -42.06 -4.93 0.65
N ASP A 311 -41.63 -4.00 -0.20
CA ASP A 311 -41.63 -4.20 -1.66
C ASP A 311 -40.38 -3.65 -2.38
N GLN A 312 -39.21 -4.21 -2.05
CA GLN A 312 -38.04 -4.17 -2.96
C GLN A 312 -37.33 -5.52 -3.08
N GLN A 313 -38.13 -6.59 -3.14
CA GLN A 313 -37.66 -7.94 -3.44
C GLN A 313 -37.66 -8.20 -4.95
N ARG A 314 -36.70 -7.64 -5.70
CA ARG A 314 -36.35 -8.12 -7.06
C ARG A 314 -35.05 -7.51 -7.61
N ARG A 315 -33.91 -8.05 -7.18
CA ARG A 315 -32.70 -8.34 -8.00
C ARG A 315 -31.56 -8.92 -7.13
N SER A 316 -31.83 -10.02 -6.43
CA SER A 316 -30.79 -10.79 -5.74
C SER A 316 -30.12 -11.79 -6.71
N ARG A 317 -29.10 -11.33 -7.44
CA ARG A 317 -28.09 -12.17 -8.09
C ARG A 317 -26.73 -11.46 -8.14
N ALA A 318 -26.16 -11.18 -6.97
CA ALA A 318 -24.73 -10.86 -6.81
C ALA A 318 -24.25 -11.05 -5.35
N MET A 319 -24.89 -11.94 -4.58
CA MET A 319 -24.46 -12.32 -3.24
C MET A 319 -23.38 -13.42 -3.36
N PHE A 320 -22.19 -13.11 -3.89
CA PHE A 320 -21.04 -14.04 -3.85
C PHE A 320 -19.64 -13.40 -3.98
N ILE A 321 -19.46 -12.09 -3.82
CA ILE A 321 -18.13 -11.46 -3.78
C ILE A 321 -18.01 -10.61 -2.51
N VAL A 322 -17.98 -11.25 -1.34
CA VAL A 322 -17.63 -10.58 -0.06
C VAL A 322 -16.57 -11.38 0.72
N VAL A 323 -16.32 -12.64 0.38
CA VAL A 323 -15.37 -13.50 1.13
C VAL A 323 -13.92 -13.37 0.64
N GLY A 324 -13.69 -12.89 -0.59
CA GLY A 324 -12.33 -12.76 -1.15
C GLY A 324 -11.59 -11.46 -0.81
N ALA A 325 -12.30 -10.38 -0.47
CA ALA A 325 -11.68 -9.07 -0.23
C ALA A 325 -11.06 -8.93 1.17
N VAL A 326 -11.55 -9.70 2.16
CA VAL A 326 -11.05 -9.65 3.55
C VAL A 326 -9.66 -10.31 3.67
N LEU A 327 -9.41 -11.39 2.93
CA LEU A 327 -8.17 -12.18 3.04
C LEU A 327 -6.94 -11.51 2.41
N ILE A 328 -7.10 -10.69 1.37
CA ILE A 328 -5.96 -10.06 0.65
C ILE A 328 -5.58 -8.70 1.25
N ILE A 329 -6.56 -7.96 1.78
CA ILE A 329 -6.30 -6.75 2.58
C ILE A 329 -5.46 -7.10 3.81
N ALA A 330 -5.65 -8.27 4.41
CA ALA A 330 -4.84 -8.76 5.52
C ALA A 330 -3.37 -9.01 5.16
N VAL A 331 -3.05 -9.52 3.96
CA VAL A 331 -1.67 -9.85 3.54
C VAL A 331 -0.82 -8.59 3.28
N ILE A 332 -1.41 -7.54 2.70
CA ILE A 332 -0.68 -6.29 2.39
C ILE A 332 -0.63 -5.37 3.61
N VAL A 333 -1.68 -5.37 4.43
CA VAL A 333 -1.63 -4.76 5.76
C VAL A 333 -0.57 -5.49 6.59
N ALA A 334 -0.48 -6.82 6.61
CA ALA A 334 0.52 -7.56 7.39
C ALA A 334 1.97 -7.14 7.09
N VAL A 335 2.38 -6.90 5.85
CA VAL A 335 3.79 -6.51 5.58
C VAL A 335 4.14 -5.11 6.13
N ILE A 336 3.16 -4.22 6.31
CA ILE A 336 3.35 -2.86 6.86
C ILE A 336 3.00 -2.77 8.36
N PHE A 337 2.04 -3.57 8.83
CA PHE A 337 1.39 -3.46 10.14
C PHE A 337 2.17 -4.13 11.29
N LEU A 338 3.15 -4.96 10.98
CA LEU A 338 3.90 -5.73 11.98
C LEU A 338 5.00 -4.96 12.72
N ASN A 339 5.13 -3.65 12.49
CA ASN A 339 6.30 -2.91 12.96
C ASN A 339 6.00 -1.56 13.65
N THR A 340 4.80 -1.35 14.21
CA THR A 340 4.51 -0.13 14.97
C THR A 340 3.75 -0.45 16.26
N GLY A 341 4.51 -0.70 17.33
CA GLY A 341 3.97 -0.85 18.68
C GLY A 341 3.42 0.47 19.22
N ASP A 342 2.21 0.46 19.75
CA ASP A 342 1.56 1.60 20.40
C ASP A 342 0.99 1.17 21.76
N GLN A 343 1.19 1.96 22.81
CA GLN A 343 0.84 1.63 24.22
C GLN A 343 -0.67 1.40 24.49
N ARG A 344 -1.53 1.50 23.46
CA ARG A 344 -2.98 1.36 23.55
C ARG A 344 -3.46 -0.09 23.60
N ILE A 345 -2.73 -1.04 22.97
CA ILE A 345 -3.17 -2.45 22.89
C ILE A 345 -3.18 -3.09 24.28
N ARG A 346 -2.08 -2.96 25.04
CA ARG A 346 -2.01 -3.48 26.40
C ARG A 346 -3.12 -2.90 27.29
N SER A 347 -3.36 -1.59 27.20
CA SER A 347 -4.41 -0.95 27.97
C SER A 347 -5.81 -1.42 27.57
N ALA A 348 -6.05 -1.73 26.30
CA ALA A 348 -7.32 -2.31 25.86
C ALA A 348 -7.51 -3.72 26.45
N VAL A 349 -6.49 -4.58 26.33
CA VAL A 349 -6.53 -5.95 26.88
C VAL A 349 -6.66 -5.95 28.41
N ASP A 350 -5.88 -5.15 29.13
CA ASP A 350 -5.86 -5.13 30.60
C ASP A 350 -7.15 -4.55 31.22
N ASN A 351 -7.90 -3.76 30.45
CA ASN A 351 -9.18 -3.18 30.89
C ASN A 351 -10.40 -3.92 30.33
N ALA A 352 -10.21 -4.92 29.47
CA ALA A 352 -11.30 -5.68 28.87
C ALA A 352 -11.93 -6.64 29.89
N ASP A 353 -13.27 -6.70 29.90
CA ASP A 353 -14.01 -7.60 30.79
C ASP A 353 -13.82 -9.08 30.42
N ASP A 354 -13.48 -9.35 29.16
CA ASP A 354 -13.23 -10.68 28.60
C ASP A 354 -11.74 -11.07 28.58
N GLN A 355 -10.87 -10.34 29.29
CA GLN A 355 -9.43 -10.61 29.29
C GLN A 355 -9.13 -12.07 29.68
N THR A 356 -8.45 -12.79 28.80
CA THR A 356 -7.89 -14.10 29.08
C THR A 356 -6.37 -14.08 29.03
N SER A 357 -5.72 -15.03 29.68
CA SER A 357 -4.27 -15.15 29.63
C SER A 357 -3.84 -16.61 29.57
N VAL A 358 -2.90 -16.90 28.67
CA VAL A 358 -2.35 -18.23 28.45
C VAL A 358 -0.83 -18.14 28.60
N SER A 359 -0.28 -18.99 29.47
CA SER A 359 1.16 -19.06 29.67
C SER A 359 1.72 -20.34 29.08
N ALA A 360 2.90 -20.23 28.46
CA ALA A 360 3.69 -21.35 27.96
C ALA A 360 5.16 -21.17 28.36
N THR A 361 5.94 -22.23 28.21
CA THR A 361 7.38 -22.23 28.54
C THR A 361 8.20 -22.47 27.28
N MET A 362 9.25 -21.68 27.12
CA MET A 362 10.17 -21.70 25.98
C MET A 362 11.61 -21.91 26.49
N ASP A 363 12.05 -23.17 26.58
CA ASP A 363 13.42 -23.54 27.02
C ASP A 363 13.94 -22.77 28.26
N GLY A 364 13.12 -22.72 29.32
CA GLY A 364 13.43 -22.01 30.56
C GLY A 364 12.88 -20.58 30.65
N ALA A 365 12.52 -19.97 29.52
CA ALA A 365 11.81 -18.70 29.46
C ALA A 365 10.31 -18.89 29.66
N SER A 366 9.64 -17.90 30.25
CA SER A 366 8.18 -17.85 30.34
C SER A 366 7.64 -16.90 29.27
N VAL A 367 6.62 -17.35 28.54
CA VAL A 367 5.81 -16.47 27.68
C VAL A 367 4.37 -16.47 28.20
N THR A 368 3.78 -15.29 28.31
CA THR A 368 2.36 -15.13 28.65
C THR A 368 1.69 -14.28 27.59
N GLY A 369 0.72 -14.86 26.88
CA GLY A 369 -0.19 -14.13 26.03
C GLY A 369 -1.39 -13.65 26.82
N HIS A 370 -1.80 -12.41 26.56
CA HIS A 370 -3.00 -11.78 27.08
C HIS A 370 -3.88 -11.38 25.89
N PHE A 371 -5.17 -11.70 25.97
CA PHE A 371 -6.09 -11.63 24.83
C PHE A 371 -7.43 -11.03 25.25
N SER A 372 -8.03 -10.26 24.35
CA SER A 372 -9.45 -9.86 24.40
C SER A 372 -10.06 -10.10 23.03
N THR A 373 -11.11 -10.90 23.00
CA THR A 373 -11.89 -11.22 21.79
C THR A 373 -12.84 -10.08 21.44
N GLU A 374 -13.39 -9.39 22.45
CA GLU A 374 -14.26 -8.24 22.26
C GLU A 374 -13.50 -7.04 21.67
N GLU A 375 -12.31 -6.75 22.18
CA GLU A 375 -11.45 -5.67 21.65
C GLU A 375 -10.61 -6.12 20.43
N ASP A 376 -10.65 -7.41 20.08
CA ASP A 376 -9.93 -8.05 18.97
C ASP A 376 -8.41 -7.76 18.98
N VAL A 377 -7.80 -7.86 20.17
CA VAL A 377 -6.39 -7.52 20.39
C VAL A 377 -5.68 -8.49 21.34
N ALA A 378 -4.37 -8.56 21.18
CA ALA A 378 -3.51 -9.42 21.99
C ALA A 378 -2.13 -8.80 22.23
N TYR A 379 -1.50 -9.19 23.34
CA TYR A 379 -0.07 -8.98 23.53
C TYR A 379 0.61 -10.15 24.23
N LEU A 380 1.88 -10.38 23.92
CA LEU A 380 2.75 -11.34 24.59
C LEU A 380 3.75 -10.61 25.47
N SER A 381 3.93 -11.12 26.68
CA SER A 381 5.00 -10.74 27.60
C SER A 381 5.95 -11.92 27.82
N PHE A 382 7.22 -11.61 28.00
CA PHE A 382 8.28 -12.60 28.14
C PHE A 382 9.09 -12.37 29.40
N SER A 383 9.70 -13.42 29.93
CA SER A 383 10.65 -13.34 31.04
C SER A 383 11.66 -14.47 30.95
N ASP A 384 12.90 -14.17 31.33
CA ASP A 384 14.03 -15.12 31.32
C ASP A 384 14.33 -15.68 29.91
N VAL A 385 14.22 -14.85 28.86
CA VAL A 385 14.44 -15.24 27.46
C VAL A 385 15.92 -15.55 27.19
N THR A 386 16.17 -16.77 26.69
CA THR A 386 17.52 -17.25 26.36
C THR A 386 18.11 -16.50 25.15
N GLU A 387 19.34 -16.02 25.26
CA GLU A 387 20.09 -15.46 24.13
C GLU A 387 20.39 -16.51 23.06
N LEU A 388 20.17 -16.14 21.80
CA LEU A 388 20.44 -16.97 20.62
C LEU A 388 21.81 -16.63 20.00
N GLU A 389 22.26 -17.44 19.05
CA GLU A 389 23.44 -17.12 18.23
C GLU A 389 23.21 -15.84 17.40
N GLU A 390 24.28 -15.14 17.02
CA GLU A 390 24.18 -13.83 16.35
C GLU A 390 23.36 -13.87 15.05
N ASP A 391 23.37 -15.00 14.36
CA ASP A 391 22.66 -15.27 13.10
C ASP A 391 21.26 -15.88 13.29
N GLN A 392 20.72 -15.84 14.51
CA GLN A 392 19.41 -16.39 14.86
C GLN A 392 18.49 -15.34 15.49
N ARG A 393 17.18 -15.50 15.28
CA ARG A 393 16.13 -14.66 15.87
C ARG A 393 14.96 -15.53 16.31
N TYR A 394 14.23 -15.06 17.32
CA TYR A 394 12.90 -15.58 17.58
C TYR A 394 11.94 -15.03 16.55
N GLN A 395 11.03 -15.85 16.03
CA GLN A 395 9.96 -15.41 15.15
C GLN A 395 8.62 -15.89 15.69
N VAL A 396 7.66 -14.97 15.78
CA VAL A 396 6.31 -15.25 16.25
C VAL A 396 5.40 -15.42 15.03
N TRP A 397 4.51 -16.40 15.07
CA TRP A 397 3.64 -16.80 13.97
C TRP A 397 2.20 -16.92 14.41
N LEU A 398 1.27 -16.56 13.55
CA LEU A 398 -0.18 -16.76 13.73
C LEU A 398 -0.70 -17.66 12.62
N PHE A 399 -1.57 -18.60 12.97
CA PHE A 399 -2.24 -19.48 12.04
C PHE A 399 -3.74 -19.32 12.15
N GLU A 400 -4.41 -19.20 10.99
CA GLU A 400 -5.87 -19.14 10.91
C GLU A 400 -6.50 -20.40 11.51
N GLU A 401 -5.92 -21.56 11.18
CA GLU A 401 -6.25 -22.88 11.73
C GLU A 401 -4.97 -23.74 11.77
N PRO A 402 -4.91 -24.80 12.60
CA PRO A 402 -3.75 -25.69 12.63
C PRO A 402 -3.43 -26.30 11.25
N GLY A 403 -2.30 -25.90 10.66
CA GLY A 403 -1.88 -26.33 9.31
C GLY A 403 -2.45 -25.50 8.15
N GLY A 404 -3.19 -24.42 8.46
CA GLY A 404 -3.69 -23.43 7.50
C GLY A 404 -2.66 -22.34 7.16
N SER A 405 -3.16 -21.21 6.66
CA SER A 405 -2.34 -20.04 6.31
C SER A 405 -1.57 -19.53 7.53
N VAL A 406 -0.30 -19.17 7.33
CA VAL A 406 0.59 -18.69 8.40
C VAL A 406 1.04 -17.27 8.12
N VAL A 407 1.00 -16.42 9.15
CA VAL A 407 1.47 -15.04 9.11
C VAL A 407 2.56 -14.86 10.16
N SER A 408 3.73 -14.37 9.75
CA SER A 408 4.75 -13.94 10.70
C SER A 408 4.28 -12.66 11.39
N VAL A 409 4.34 -12.58 12.72
CA VAL A 409 4.10 -11.35 13.49
C VAL A 409 5.35 -10.47 13.53
N GLY A 410 6.53 -11.07 13.45
CA GLY A 410 7.79 -10.33 13.48
C GLY A 410 8.94 -11.17 14.00
N THR A 411 10.16 -10.65 13.84
CA THR A 411 11.40 -11.25 14.33
C THR A 411 12.00 -10.43 15.45
N TYR A 412 12.54 -11.11 16.46
CA TYR A 412 12.98 -10.49 17.71
C TYR A 412 14.27 -11.12 18.20
N THR A 413 15.16 -10.30 18.74
CA THR A 413 16.26 -10.78 19.60
C THR A 413 15.73 -11.13 20.99
N ALA A 414 16.47 -11.93 21.74
CA ALA A 414 16.15 -12.22 23.15
C ALA A 414 15.98 -10.93 23.96
N GLN A 415 16.86 -9.94 23.75
CA GLN A 415 16.81 -8.65 24.44
C GLN A 415 15.57 -7.82 24.06
N GLN A 416 15.05 -7.93 22.83
CA GLN A 416 13.82 -7.25 22.42
C GLN A 416 12.58 -7.87 23.05
N LEU A 417 12.55 -9.21 23.17
CA LEU A 417 11.46 -9.90 23.87
C LEU A 417 11.49 -9.63 25.38
N GLU A 418 12.67 -9.63 26.00
CA GLU A 418 12.81 -9.41 27.45
C GLU A 418 12.40 -7.99 27.87
N ASN A 419 12.67 -6.99 27.03
CA ASN A 419 12.42 -5.58 27.34
C ASN A 419 11.13 -5.03 26.71
N GLY A 420 10.39 -5.86 25.99
CA GLY A 420 9.28 -5.44 25.16
C GLY A 420 8.09 -6.38 25.23
N GLU A 421 7.10 -6.07 24.43
CA GLU A 421 5.91 -6.90 24.22
C GLU A 421 5.73 -7.11 22.74
N VAL A 422 5.20 -8.27 22.37
CA VAL A 422 4.74 -8.52 21.00
C VAL A 422 3.25 -8.26 20.97
N GLN A 423 2.83 -7.20 20.29
CA GLN A 423 1.44 -6.76 20.27
C GLN A 423 0.85 -6.95 18.87
N PHE A 424 -0.38 -7.44 18.78
CA PHE A 424 -1.07 -7.62 17.51
C PHE A 424 -2.59 -7.46 17.65
N ARG A 425 -3.25 -7.15 16.54
CA ARG A 425 -4.71 -7.00 16.42
C ARG A 425 -5.28 -8.08 15.50
N GLY A 426 -6.58 -8.28 15.54
CA GLY A 426 -7.21 -9.30 14.70
C GLY A 426 -7.06 -10.70 15.28
N VAL A 427 -6.98 -10.84 16.61
CA VAL A 427 -6.79 -12.13 17.29
C VAL A 427 -7.90 -13.12 16.92
N ASN A 428 -9.11 -12.63 16.66
CA ASN A 428 -10.26 -13.46 16.29
C ASN A 428 -10.12 -14.17 14.93
N ASN A 429 -9.12 -13.79 14.12
CA ASN A 429 -8.85 -14.43 12.83
C ASN A 429 -7.88 -15.61 12.94
N TYR A 430 -7.35 -15.91 14.13
CA TYR A 430 -6.29 -16.89 14.31
C TYR A 430 -6.63 -17.84 15.47
N GLU A 431 -6.40 -19.13 15.24
CA GLU A 431 -6.64 -20.18 16.25
C GLU A 431 -5.36 -20.58 16.99
N LEU A 432 -4.19 -20.24 16.45
CA LEU A 432 -2.92 -20.74 16.96
C LEU A 432 -1.80 -19.73 16.82
N LEU A 433 -0.93 -19.68 17.83
CA LEU A 433 0.29 -18.89 17.85
C LEU A 433 1.50 -19.79 18.07
N TRP A 434 2.52 -19.66 17.22
CA TRP A 434 3.81 -20.33 17.42
C TRP A 434 4.94 -19.34 17.66
N ILE A 435 5.97 -19.80 18.35
CA ILE A 435 7.28 -19.13 18.42
C ILE A 435 8.36 -20.12 18.00
N THR A 436 9.18 -19.73 17.04
CA THR A 436 10.29 -20.55 16.51
C THR A 436 11.61 -19.80 16.59
N VAL A 437 12.72 -20.52 16.39
CA VAL A 437 14.04 -19.92 16.13
C VAL A 437 14.31 -19.99 14.64
N GLU A 438 14.53 -18.83 14.05
CA GLU A 438 14.70 -18.67 12.61
C GLU A 438 16.04 -18.00 12.32
N PRO A 439 16.56 -18.08 11.08
CA PRO A 439 17.73 -17.31 10.67
C PRO A 439 17.53 -15.81 10.92
N GLU A 440 18.61 -15.04 10.99
CA GLU A 440 18.57 -13.60 11.30
C GLU A 440 17.63 -12.78 10.40
N THR A 441 17.46 -13.22 9.15
CA THR A 441 16.56 -12.61 8.17
C THR A 441 15.07 -12.90 8.42
N GLY A 442 14.76 -13.81 9.35
CA GLY A 442 13.46 -14.48 9.44
C GLY A 442 13.24 -15.48 8.31
N SER A 443 12.08 -16.12 8.35
CA SER A 443 11.58 -17.03 7.33
C SER A 443 10.18 -16.59 6.86
N GLU A 444 9.77 -17.03 5.67
CA GLU A 444 8.40 -16.81 5.15
C GLU A 444 7.40 -17.85 5.69
N THR A 445 7.90 -19.03 6.04
CA THR A 445 7.17 -20.08 6.77
C THR A 445 8.07 -20.62 7.87
N PRO A 446 7.52 -21.17 8.96
CA PRO A 446 8.32 -21.76 10.04
C PRO A 446 9.33 -22.77 9.50
N SER A 447 10.63 -22.49 9.63
CA SER A 447 11.69 -23.38 9.14
C SER A 447 12.23 -24.31 10.22
N SER A 448 11.96 -23.99 11.50
CA SER A 448 12.27 -24.83 12.65
C SER A 448 11.01 -25.27 13.39
N THR A 449 11.20 -26.16 14.37
CA THR A 449 10.10 -26.65 15.21
C THR A 449 9.67 -25.57 16.20
N ALA A 450 8.36 -25.45 16.43
CA ALA A 450 7.81 -24.56 17.44
C ALA A 450 8.43 -24.83 18.81
N LEU A 451 9.04 -23.80 19.39
CA LEU A 451 9.45 -23.80 20.80
C LEU A 451 8.27 -23.54 21.72
N VAL A 452 7.29 -22.76 21.23
CA VAL A 452 6.02 -22.50 21.89
C VAL A 452 4.92 -22.72 20.88
N GLU A 453 3.89 -23.41 21.33
CA GLU A 453 2.61 -23.52 20.66
C GLU A 453 1.54 -23.10 21.66
N MET A 454 0.79 -22.05 21.32
CA MET A 454 -0.22 -21.46 22.17
C MET A 454 -1.54 -21.39 21.40
N PRO A 455 -2.57 -22.14 21.81
CA PRO A 455 -3.89 -21.98 21.22
C PRO A 455 -4.44 -20.61 21.57
N LEU A 456 -5.08 -19.99 20.57
CA LEU A 456 -5.79 -18.73 20.69
C LEU A 456 -7.32 -18.95 20.80
N GLU A 457 -7.76 -20.23 20.84
CA GLU A 457 -9.14 -20.69 20.65
C GLU A 457 -10.23 -19.90 21.41
N GLN A 458 -11.17 -19.41 20.58
CA GLN A 458 -12.65 -19.43 20.58
C GLN A 458 -13.44 -19.46 21.90
#